data_AF-A0A837KI72-F1
#
_entry.id   AF-A0A837KI72-F1
#
_cell.length_a   1.000
_cell.length_b   1.000
_cell.length_c   1.000
_cell.angle_alpha   90.00
_cell.angle_beta   90.00
_cell.angle_gamma   90.00
#
_symmetry.space_group_name_H-M   'P 1'
#
loop_
_entity.id
_entity.type
_entity.pdbx_description
1 polymer ?
#
loop_
_entity_poly.entity_id
_entity_poly.type
_entity_poly.pdbx_seq_one_letter_code
_entity_poly.pdbx_strand_id
1 'polypeptide(L)'
;MNNESQPYTDFREMYRDIDFVAEAYYNEFFHAYKTDGRFPEVYTFEQTKRASSAIQLLQLLEWEWNPVRLLALLSTVGAALGIGRPIPVYDFCSMIEGAALIGTPYLDYYTKKKDILIATLEMFANVEP
;
A
#
# COMPACT_ATOMS: atom_id res chain seq x y z
N MET A 1 -15.42 13.38 21.22
CA MET A 1 -15.96 13.39 19.84
C MET A 1 -15.66 12.03 19.25
N ASN A 2 -16.69 11.23 19.04
CA ASN A 2 -16.57 9.93 18.38
C ASN A 2 -16.29 10.19 16.90
N ASN A 3 -15.02 10.13 16.48
CA ASN A 3 -14.69 10.00 15.07
C ASN A 3 -14.69 8.51 14.74
N GLU A 4 -15.88 7.91 14.73
CA GLU A 4 -16.10 6.79 13.83
C GLU A 4 -16.07 7.41 12.44
N SER A 5 -14.94 7.25 11.75
CA SER A 5 -14.79 7.70 10.37
C SER A 5 -15.97 7.17 9.58
N GLN A 6 -16.82 8.05 9.06
CA GLN A 6 -17.94 7.62 8.22
C GLN A 6 -17.38 6.77 7.07
N PRO A 7 -18.01 5.64 6.73
CA PRO A 7 -17.54 4.81 5.64
C PRO A 7 -17.55 5.63 4.34
N TYR A 8 -16.48 5.50 3.56
CA TYR A 8 -16.37 6.07 2.22
C TYR A 8 -17.51 5.53 1.35
N THR A 9 -18.22 6.44 0.69
CA THR A 9 -19.25 6.12 -0.31
C THR A 9 -18.71 6.27 -1.74
N ASP A 10 -17.57 6.93 -1.92
CA ASP A 10 -16.81 7.03 -3.18
C ASP A 10 -15.45 6.34 -3.03
N PHE A 11 -15.26 5.23 -3.74
CA PHE A 11 -14.00 4.48 -3.76
C PHE A 11 -12.83 5.29 -4.31
N ARG A 12 -13.08 6.25 -5.21
CA ARG A 12 -12.03 7.11 -5.76
C ARG A 12 -11.45 8.02 -4.70
N GLU A 13 -12.29 8.54 -3.82
CA GLU A 13 -11.86 9.37 -2.69
C GLU A 13 -11.06 8.53 -1.70
N MET A 14 -11.55 7.33 -1.35
CA MET A 14 -10.82 6.39 -0.50
C MET A 14 -9.42 6.08 -1.06
N TYR A 15 -9.32 5.77 -2.34
CA TYR A 15 -8.04 5.46 -2.97
C TYR A 15 -7.08 6.64 -2.95
N ARG A 16 -7.57 7.85 -3.23
CA ARG A 16 -6.75 9.07 -3.16
C ARG A 16 -6.22 9.33 -1.75
N ASP A 17 -7.04 9.11 -0.73
CA ASP A 17 -6.64 9.30 0.67
C ASP A 17 -5.61 8.24 1.10
N ILE A 18 -5.76 6.99 0.67
CA ILE A 18 -4.75 5.95 0.89
C ILE A 18 -3.43 6.32 0.20
N ASP A 19 -3.47 6.73 -1.07
CA ASP A 19 -2.28 7.14 -1.81
C ASP A 19 -1.56 8.32 -1.14
N PHE A 20 -2.32 9.30 -0.63
CA PHE A 20 -1.76 10.45 0.08
C PHE A 20 -1.04 10.04 1.36
N VAL A 21 -1.66 9.18 2.18
CA VAL A 21 -1.03 8.72 3.43
C VAL A 21 0.13 7.77 3.14
N ALA A 22 0.04 6.92 2.11
CA ALA A 22 1.14 6.06 1.68
C ALA A 22 2.35 6.89 1.23
N GLU A 23 2.13 7.98 0.50
CA GLU A 23 3.22 8.88 0.09
C GLU A 23 3.89 9.54 1.30
N ALA A 24 3.12 9.97 2.30
CA ALA A 24 3.67 10.48 3.55
C ALA A 24 4.49 9.41 4.29
N TYR A 25 3.97 8.18 4.38
CA TYR A 25 4.64 7.03 4.99
C TYR A 25 5.95 6.69 4.27
N TYR A 26 5.93 6.72 2.93
CA TYR A 26 7.10 6.50 2.09
C TYR A 26 8.21 7.50 2.43
N ASN A 27 7.87 8.77 2.47
CA ASN A 27 8.84 9.83 2.74
C ASN A 27 9.38 9.77 4.18
N GLU A 28 8.53 9.42 5.16
CA GLU A 28 8.93 9.26 6.56
C GLU A 28 9.94 8.10 6.74
N PHE A 29 9.71 6.97 6.08
CA PHE A 29 10.48 5.74 6.33
C PHE A 29 11.43 5.31 5.20
N PHE A 30 11.62 6.13 4.16
CA PHE A 30 12.50 5.78 3.03
C PHE A 30 13.94 5.43 3.45
N HIS A 31 14.44 6.04 4.54
CA HIS A 31 15.76 5.69 5.06
C HIS A 31 15.82 4.26 5.59
N ALA A 32 14.78 3.80 6.29
CA ALA A 32 14.71 2.42 6.78
C ALA A 32 14.71 1.41 5.64
N TYR A 33 13.97 1.69 4.56
CA TYR A 33 13.98 0.85 3.35
C TYR A 33 15.39 0.66 2.76
N LYS A 34 16.24 1.70 2.75
CA LYS A 34 17.61 1.57 2.23
C LYS A 34 18.48 0.62 3.05
N THR A 35 18.17 0.45 4.33
CA THR A 35 18.91 -0.42 5.26
C THR A 35 18.35 -1.84 5.25
N ASP A 36 17.03 -1.97 5.31
CA ASP A 36 16.35 -3.23 5.60
C ASP A 36 15.72 -3.88 4.36
N GLY A 37 15.70 -3.19 3.22
CA GLY A 37 15.07 -3.64 1.98
C GLY A 37 13.55 -3.64 2.01
N ARG A 38 12.92 -3.16 3.09
CA ARG A 38 11.47 -3.02 3.24
C ARG A 38 11.09 -1.82 4.10
N PHE A 39 9.88 -1.31 3.90
CA PHE A 39 9.29 -0.33 4.81
C PHE A 39 8.87 -1.00 6.11
N PRO A 40 9.06 -0.36 7.28
CA PRO A 40 8.72 -0.93 8.56
C PRO A 40 7.21 -1.00 8.75
N GLU A 41 6.74 -1.85 9.67
CA GLU A 41 5.32 -1.98 10.06
C GLU A 41 5.12 -1.42 11.48
N VAL A 42 5.08 -0.10 11.60
CA VAL A 42 5.09 0.60 12.91
C VAL A 42 3.67 0.69 13.48
N TYR A 43 3.22 -0.35 14.19
CA TYR A 43 1.85 -0.48 14.74
C TYR A 43 1.58 0.38 16.00
N THR A 44 1.91 1.66 15.94
CA THR A 44 1.50 2.62 16.97
C THR A 44 0.07 3.07 16.76
N PHE A 45 -0.59 3.54 17.82
CA PHE A 45 -1.92 4.14 17.74
C PHE A 45 -1.96 5.29 16.72
N GLU A 46 -0.97 6.18 16.75
CA GLU A 46 -0.90 7.34 15.85
C GLU A 46 -0.74 6.92 14.38
N GLN A 47 0.14 5.97 14.07
CA GLN A 47 0.31 5.49 12.69
C GLN A 47 -0.92 4.73 12.19
N THR A 48 -1.53 3.90 13.05
CA THR A 48 -2.78 3.19 12.71
C THR A 48 -3.91 4.17 12.44
N LYS A 49 -4.01 5.26 13.22
CA LYS A 49 -4.99 6.33 13.01
C LYS A 49 -4.75 7.09 11.70
N ARG A 50 -3.49 7.40 11.36
CA ARG A 50 -3.13 8.01 10.07
C ARG A 50 -3.52 7.11 8.90
N ALA A 51 -3.33 5.80 9.04
CA ALA A 51 -3.67 4.80 8.02
C ALA A 51 -5.17 4.45 7.99
N SER A 52 -6.04 5.15 8.72
CA SER A 52 -7.46 4.77 8.87
C SER A 52 -8.23 4.69 7.54
N SER A 53 -7.82 5.43 6.51
CA SER A 53 -8.40 5.34 5.17
C SER A 53 -8.26 3.96 4.52
N ALA A 54 -7.25 3.17 4.91
CA ALA A 54 -7.04 1.81 4.42
C ALA A 54 -7.94 0.76 5.08
N ILE A 55 -8.58 1.07 6.21
CA ILE A 55 -9.38 0.08 6.98
C ILE A 55 -10.52 -0.46 6.12
N GLN A 56 -11.28 0.43 5.48
CA GLN A 56 -12.42 0.02 4.66
C GLN A 56 -11.99 -0.79 3.43
N LEU A 57 -10.86 -0.45 2.80
CA LEU A 57 -10.33 -1.25 1.69
C LEU A 57 -9.97 -2.66 2.16
N LEU A 58 -9.27 -2.79 3.29
CA LEU A 58 -8.91 -4.09 3.84
C LEU A 58 -10.14 -4.93 4.20
N GLN A 59 -11.19 -4.30 4.73
CA GLN A 59 -12.47 -4.98 4.97
C GLN A 59 -13.12 -5.49 3.68
N LEU A 60 -13.09 -4.72 2.60
CA LEU A 60 -13.63 -5.13 1.29
C LEU A 60 -12.83 -6.27 0.65
N LEU A 61 -11.52 -6.31 0.91
CA LEU A 61 -10.63 -7.39 0.47
C LEU A 61 -10.67 -8.61 1.41
N GLU A 62 -11.43 -8.56 2.51
CA GLU A 62 -11.48 -9.59 3.55
C GLU A 62 -10.10 -9.90 4.16
N TRP A 63 -9.25 -8.87 4.30
CA TRP A 63 -7.91 -9.00 4.87
C TRP A 63 -7.87 -8.51 6.31
N GLU A 64 -7.52 -9.40 7.24
CA GLU A 64 -7.35 -9.11 8.67
C GLU A 64 -5.99 -8.45 8.98
N TRP A 65 -5.64 -7.41 8.23
CA TRP A 65 -4.36 -6.71 8.38
C TRP A 65 -4.51 -5.42 9.18
N ASN A 66 -3.45 -5.04 9.90
CA ASN A 66 -3.32 -3.66 10.37
C ASN A 66 -3.19 -2.73 9.14
N PRO A 67 -3.90 -1.58 9.07
CA PRO A 67 -3.84 -0.69 7.91
C PRO A 67 -2.44 -0.16 7.60
N VAL A 68 -1.54 -0.05 8.59
CA VAL A 68 -0.13 0.31 8.38
C VAL A 68 0.59 -0.71 7.49
N ARG A 69 0.24 -2.01 7.59
CA ARG A 69 0.83 -3.07 6.76
C ARG A 69 0.58 -2.82 5.28
N LEU A 70 -0.61 -2.33 4.91
CA LEU A 70 -0.90 -1.94 3.52
C LEU A 70 0.02 -0.79 3.06
N LEU A 71 0.19 0.24 3.88
CA LEU A 71 1.07 1.37 3.53
C LEU A 71 2.53 0.93 3.34
N ALA A 72 3.01 0.05 4.22
CA ALA A 72 4.35 -0.53 4.14
C ALA A 72 4.51 -1.38 2.87
N LEU A 73 3.51 -2.19 2.51
CA LEU A 73 3.50 -2.99 1.29
C LEU A 73 3.56 -2.10 0.04
N LEU A 74 2.64 -1.14 -0.10
CA LEU A 74 2.59 -0.25 -1.27
C LEU A 74 3.90 0.51 -1.45
N SER A 75 4.47 0.99 -0.34
CA SER A 75 5.75 1.71 -0.31
C SER A 75 6.92 0.81 -0.70
N THR A 76 6.96 -0.41 -0.17
CA THR A 76 8.04 -1.37 -0.47
C THR A 76 8.02 -1.79 -1.92
N VAL A 77 6.85 -2.15 -2.47
CA VAL A 77 6.74 -2.50 -3.89
C VAL A 77 7.16 -1.33 -4.77
N GLY A 78 6.69 -0.11 -4.48
CA GLY A 78 7.04 1.08 -5.24
C GLY A 78 8.54 1.37 -5.25
N ALA A 79 9.20 1.24 -4.09
CA ALA A 79 10.63 1.40 -3.96
C ALA A 79 11.43 0.28 -4.66
N ALA A 80 11.04 -0.98 -4.49
CA ALA A 80 11.70 -2.14 -5.11
C ALA A 80 11.65 -2.08 -6.64
N LEU A 81 10.52 -1.62 -7.19
CA LEU A 81 10.38 -1.40 -8.62
C LEU A 81 11.10 -0.13 -9.09
N GLY A 82 11.59 0.73 -8.19
CA GLY A 82 12.28 1.97 -8.55
C GLY A 82 11.35 3.05 -9.10
N ILE A 83 10.08 3.03 -8.69
CA ILE A 83 9.07 4.04 -9.07
C ILE A 83 9.33 5.37 -8.33
N GLY A 84 10.04 5.32 -7.19
CA GLY A 84 10.43 6.50 -6.40
C GLY A 84 9.34 7.01 -5.47
N ARG A 85 8.27 6.24 -5.30
CA ARG A 85 7.10 6.48 -4.46
C ARG A 85 6.33 5.17 -4.27
N PRO A 86 5.31 5.07 -3.40
CA PRO A 86 4.45 3.90 -3.34
C PRO A 86 3.76 3.62 -4.68
N ILE A 87 3.41 2.37 -4.92
CA ILE A 87 2.47 2.07 -6.01
C ILE A 87 1.10 2.67 -5.68
N PRO A 88 0.37 3.21 -6.68
CA PRO A 88 -1.01 3.63 -6.47
C PRO A 88 -1.87 2.45 -6.00
N VAL A 89 -2.74 2.68 -5.03
CA VAL A 89 -3.60 1.63 -4.47
C VAL A 89 -4.56 1.07 -5.52
N TYR A 90 -5.00 1.89 -6.47
CA TYR A 90 -5.82 1.42 -7.59
C TYR A 90 -5.09 0.40 -8.47
N ASP A 91 -3.79 0.62 -8.72
CA ASP A 91 -2.97 -0.32 -9.50
C ASP A 91 -2.80 -1.62 -8.73
N PHE A 92 -2.56 -1.53 -7.42
CA PHE A 92 -2.47 -2.69 -6.54
C PHE A 92 -3.75 -3.54 -6.58
N CYS A 93 -4.92 -2.91 -6.41
CA CYS A 93 -6.20 -3.61 -6.48
C CYS A 93 -6.43 -4.22 -7.87
N SER A 94 -6.13 -3.47 -8.94
CA SER A 94 -6.24 -3.95 -10.32
C SER A 94 -5.37 -5.19 -10.57
N MET A 95 -4.16 -5.24 -10.00
CA MET A 95 -3.28 -6.40 -10.09
C MET A 95 -3.84 -7.63 -9.36
N ILE A 96 -4.40 -7.45 -8.16
CA ILE A 96 -4.94 -8.55 -7.34
C ILE A 96 -6.23 -9.13 -7.92
N GLU A 97 -7.11 -8.26 -8.40
CA GLU A 97 -8.38 -8.65 -9.01
C GLU A 97 -8.20 -9.26 -10.43
N GLY A 98 -6.98 -9.24 -10.97
CA GLY A 98 -6.71 -9.68 -12.33
C GLY A 98 -7.37 -8.77 -13.38
N ALA A 99 -7.65 -7.51 -13.03
CA ALA A 99 -8.25 -6.54 -13.93
C ALA A 99 -7.28 -6.23 -15.08
N ALA A 100 -7.81 -6.22 -16.30
CA ALA A 100 -7.01 -6.08 -17.53
C ALA A 100 -6.42 -4.67 -17.77
N LEU A 101 -6.64 -3.71 -16.86
CA LEU A 101 -6.36 -2.30 -17.14
C LEU A 101 -5.71 -1.56 -15.96
N ILE A 102 -4.38 -1.48 -16.02
CA ILE A 102 -3.59 -0.52 -15.23
C ILE A 102 -3.31 0.68 -16.15
N GLY A 103 -4.01 1.79 -15.90
CA GLY A 103 -3.95 3.00 -16.73
C GLY A 103 -2.88 4.01 -16.30
N THR A 104 -2.07 3.68 -15.29
CA THR A 104 -1.06 4.59 -14.74
C THR A 104 0.23 4.56 -15.54
N PRO A 105 1.08 5.60 -15.41
CA PRO A 105 2.40 5.61 -16.07
C PRO A 105 3.37 4.54 -15.54
N TYR A 106 2.96 3.71 -14.57
CA TYR A 106 3.81 2.73 -13.90
C TYR A 106 3.71 1.31 -14.50
N LEU A 107 2.84 1.08 -15.48
CA LEU A 107 2.65 -0.23 -16.13
C LEU A 107 3.98 -0.88 -16.58
N ASP A 108 4.87 -0.09 -17.16
CA ASP A 108 6.19 -0.53 -17.60
C ASP A 108 7.06 -1.06 -16.45
N TYR A 109 6.94 -0.49 -15.25
CA TYR A 109 7.68 -0.93 -14.08
C TYR A 109 7.17 -2.30 -13.62
N TYR A 110 5.85 -2.51 -13.58
CA TYR A 110 5.25 -3.79 -13.19
C TYR A 110 5.61 -4.92 -14.15
N THR A 111 5.61 -4.63 -15.46
CA THR A 111 5.87 -5.64 -16.50
C THR A 111 7.35 -5.94 -16.67
N LYS A 112 8.22 -4.92 -16.72
CA LYS A 112 9.68 -5.11 -16.90
C LYS A 112 10.36 -5.70 -15.66
N LYS A 113 9.80 -5.49 -14.47
CA LYS A 113 10.35 -5.98 -13.19
C LYS A 113 9.40 -6.95 -12.50
N LYS A 114 8.66 -7.75 -13.27
CA LYS A 114 7.66 -8.70 -12.77
C LYS A 114 8.22 -9.63 -11.68
N ASP A 115 9.44 -10.14 -11.85
CA ASP A 115 10.05 -11.03 -10.87
C ASP A 115 10.28 -10.34 -9.52
N ILE A 116 10.68 -9.05 -9.54
CA ILE A 116 10.85 -8.23 -8.33
C ILE A 116 9.50 -7.94 -7.69
N LEU A 117 8.49 -7.62 -8.49
CA LEU A 117 7.12 -7.40 -8.02
C LEU A 117 6.61 -8.65 -7.27
N ILE A 118 6.69 -9.82 -7.90
CA ILE A 118 6.24 -11.08 -7.31
C ILE A 118 7.01 -11.38 -6.02
N ALA A 119 8.34 -11.34 -6.05
CA ALA A 119 9.16 -11.60 -4.87
C ALA A 119 8.81 -10.66 -3.70
N THR A 120 8.54 -9.39 -3.99
CA THR A 120 8.18 -8.40 -2.95
C THR A 120 6.77 -8.67 -2.38
N LEU A 121 5.80 -9.06 -3.22
CA LEU A 121 4.47 -9.46 -2.74
C LEU A 121 4.55 -10.73 -1.87
N GLU A 122 5.35 -11.73 -2.29
CA GLU A 122 5.56 -12.97 -1.53
C GLU A 122 6.20 -12.73 -0.16
N MET A 123 7.09 -11.74 -0.03
CA MET A 123 7.64 -11.34 1.26
C MET A 123 6.55 -10.92 2.25
N PHE A 124 5.46 -10.31 1.81
CA PHE A 124 4.36 -9.90 2.68
C PHE A 124 3.31 -11.00 2.88
N ALA A 125 3.16 -11.92 1.93
CA ALA A 125 2.25 -13.06 2.06
C ALA A 125 2.76 -14.12 3.06
N ASN A 126 4.08 -14.32 3.14
CA ASN A 126 4.70 -15.37 3.96
C ASN A 126 5.06 -14.92 5.39
N VAL A 127 4.79 -13.67 5.76
CA VAL A 127 5.00 -13.17 7.12
C VAL A 127 3.71 -13.38 7.90
N GLU A 128 3.69 -14.32 8.84
CA GLU A 128 2.57 -14.48 9.78
C GLU A 128 2.28 -13.13 10.47
N PRO A 129 1.00 -12.74 10.62
CA PRO A 129 0.61 -11.51 11.31
C PRO A 129 0.99 -11.50 12.80
#